data_AF-A0A1Q8R2P5-F1
#
_entry.id   AF-A0A1Q8R2P5-F1
#
_cell.length_a   1.000
_cell.length_b   1.000
_cell.length_c   1.000
_cell.angle_alpha   90.00
_cell.angle_beta   90.00
_cell.angle_gamma   90.00
#
_symmetry.space_group_name_H-M   'P 1'
#
loop_
_entity.id
_entity.type
_entity.pdbx_description
1 polymer ?
#
loop_
_entity_poly.entity_id
_entity_poly.type
_entity_poly.pdbx_seq_one_letter_code
_entity_poly.pdbx_strand_id
1 'polypeptide(L)' 'MKKNLPDAIEILPAVVPEFVISEFKRATDRPLLGGGLMRTEKDVKSALANGFDGVSVSRQSLWNLT' A
#
# COMPACT_ATOMS: atom_id res chain seq x y z
N MET A 1 -13.01 -7.27 10.35
CA MET A 1 -12.00 -8.23 9.86
C MET A 1 -11.93 -9.55 10.66
N LYS A 2 -12.88 -9.88 11.55
CA LYS A 2 -12.76 -11.06 12.44
C LYS A 2 -13.11 -12.42 11.79
N LYS A 3 -13.64 -12.44 10.56
CA LYS A 3 -14.14 -13.68 9.93
C LYS A 3 -13.09 -14.46 9.14
N ASN A 4 -12.10 -13.77 8.60
CA ASN A 4 -10.96 -14.33 7.90
C ASN A 4 -9.74 -13.63 8.50
N LEU A 5 -8.72 -14.37 8.92
CA LEU A 5 -7.47 -13.83 9.50
C LEU A 5 -6.43 -13.76 8.38
N PRO A 6 -6.46 -12.74 7.50
CA PRO A 6 -5.54 -12.71 6.39
C PRO A 6 -4.12 -12.49 6.89
N ASP A 7 -3.15 -13.02 6.16
CA ASP A 7 -1.74 -12.81 6.44
C ASP A 7 -1.28 -11.40 6.06
N ALA A 8 -1.94 -10.75 5.10
CA ALA A 8 -1.72 -9.36 4.70
C ALA A 8 -3.02 -8.73 4.15
N ILE A 9 -3.08 -7.41 4.09
CA ILE A 9 -4.23 -6.65 3.57
C ILE A 9 -3.74 -5.79 2.41
N GLU A 10 -4.35 -5.92 1.24
CA GLU A 10 -4.10 -5.00 0.12
C GLU A 10 -5.17 -3.90 0.06
N ILE A 11 -4.73 -2.64 0.05
CA ILE A 11 -5.59 -1.46 -0.03
C ILE A 11 -5.48 -0.90 -1.45
N LEU A 12 -6.64 -0.62 -2.05
CA LEU A 12 -6.74 0.02 -3.35
C LEU A 12 -7.62 1.28 -3.26
N PRO A 13 -7.19 2.41 -3.85
CA PRO A 13 -5.90 2.59 -4.53
C PRO A 13 -4.74 2.86 -3.54
N ALA A 14 -3.49 2.71 -3.98
CA ALA A 14 -2.30 3.00 -3.17
C ALA A 14 -2.08 4.50 -2.92
N VAL A 15 -2.72 5.36 -3.72
CA VAL A 15 -2.64 6.83 -3.62
C VAL A 15 -3.70 7.41 -2.66
N VAL A 16 -4.18 6.61 -1.70
CA VAL A 16 -5.09 7.08 -0.65
C VAL A 16 -4.39 8.07 0.28
N PRO A 17 -5.15 8.98 0.92
CA PRO A 17 -4.62 9.85 1.96
C PRO A 17 -4.00 9.08 3.14
N GLU A 18 -2.98 9.67 3.76
CA GLU A 18 -2.24 9.09 4.90
C GLU A 18 -3.14 8.67 6.08
N PHE A 19 -4.25 9.39 6.32
CA PHE A 19 -5.17 9.07 7.41
C PHE A 19 -5.80 7.68 7.25
N VAL A 20 -6.02 7.20 6.02
CA VAL A 20 -6.58 5.88 5.75
C VAL A 20 -5.61 4.81 6.24
N ILE A 21 -4.32 4.92 5.90
CA ILE A 21 -3.29 3.97 6.32
C ILE A 21 -3.14 3.97 7.85
N SER A 22 -3.21 5.15 8.44
CA SER A 22 -3.16 5.33 9.89
C SER A 22 -4.31 4.62 10.61
N GLU A 23 -5.52 4.61 10.05
CA GLU A 23 -6.66 3.87 10.61
C GLU A 23 -6.43 2.36 10.56
N PHE A 24 -5.93 1.84 9.44
CA PHE A 24 -5.60 0.42 9.32
C PHE A 24 -4.52 0.00 10.30
N LYS A 25 -3.42 0.76 10.41
CA LYS A 25 -2.35 0.46 11.38
C LYS A 25 -2.82 0.47 12.83
N ARG A 26 -3.85 1.26 13.18
CA ARG A 26 -4.46 1.20 14.52
C ARG A 26 -5.38 0.00 14.71
N ALA A 27 -5.96 -0.51 13.63
CA ALA A 27 -6.93 -1.59 13.67
C ALA A 27 -6.29 -2.99 13.54
N THR A 28 -5.06 -3.09 13.04
CA THR A 28 -4.41 -4.38 12.79
C THR A 28 -2.88 -4.27 12.72
N ASP A 29 -2.21 -5.32 13.21
CA ASP A 29 -0.76 -5.51 13.07
C ASP A 29 -0.39 -6.31 11.80
N ARG A 30 -1.37 -6.57 10.91
CA ARG A 30 -1.12 -7.29 9.66
C ARG A 30 -0.44 -6.36 8.65
N PRO A 31 0.53 -6.87 7.85
CA PRO A 31 1.14 -6.11 6.76
C PRO A 31 0.12 -5.48 5.82
N LEU A 32 0.37 -4.23 5.45
CA LEU A 32 -0.44 -3.44 4.53
C LEU A 32 0.27 -3.31 3.18
N LEU A 33 -0.34 -3.81 2.13
CA LEU A 33 0.12 -3.67 0.75
C LEU A 33 -0.70 -2.58 0.04
N GLY A 34 -0.05 -1.76 -0.79
CA GLY A 34 -0.70 -0.71 -1.57
C GLY A 34 -0.74 -1.04 -3.06
N GLY A 35 -1.93 -1.09 -3.65
CA GLY A 35 -2.10 -1.38 -5.08
C GLY A 35 -2.84 -0.30 -5.86
N GLY A 36 -2.43 -0.09 -7.11
CA GLY A 36 -3.21 0.69 -8.09
C GLY A 36 -3.01 2.21 -8.07
N LEU A 37 -3.26 2.82 -9.23
CA LEU A 37 -3.18 4.26 -9.53
C LEU A 37 -1.82 4.96 -9.33
N MET A 38 -0.76 4.29 -8.89
CA MET A 38 0.61 4.84 -8.89
C MET A 38 1.13 5.01 -10.32
N ARG A 39 1.58 6.21 -10.69
CA ARG A 39 2.03 6.57 -12.04
C ARG A 39 3.51 6.80 -12.20
N THR A 40 4.15 7.26 -11.14
CA THR A 40 5.53 7.69 -11.12
C THR A 40 6.28 6.99 -9.99
N GLU A 41 7.60 7.02 -10.05
CA GLU A 41 8.45 6.60 -8.95
C GLU A 41 8.13 7.37 -7.65
N LYS A 42 7.76 8.65 -7.78
CA LYS A 42 7.33 9.47 -6.64
C LYS A 42 6.07 8.92 -5.98
N ASP A 43 5.11 8.42 -6.75
CA ASP A 43 3.89 7.82 -6.18
C ASP A 43 4.22 6.55 -5.39
N VAL A 44 5.14 5.72 -5.91
CA VAL A 44 5.60 4.51 -5.21
C VAL A 44 6.32 4.87 -3.91
N LYS A 45 7.29 5.80 -3.98
CA LYS A 45 8.01 6.29 -2.80
C LYS A 45 7.07 6.91 -1.76
N SER A 46 6.07 7.66 -2.22
CA SER A 46 5.06 8.26 -1.34
C SER A 46 4.18 7.20 -0.69
N ALA A 47 3.76 6.16 -1.41
CA ALA A 47 2.96 5.08 -0.85
C ALA A 47 3.74 4.34 0.26
N LEU A 48 4.98 3.98 -0.01
CA LEU A 48 5.85 3.35 1.00
C LEU A 48 6.07 4.25 2.21
N ALA A 49 6.34 5.56 1.98
CA ALA A 49 6.50 6.53 3.06
C ALA A 49 5.23 6.73 3.89
N ASN A 50 4.05 6.64 3.28
CA ASN A 50 2.74 6.69 3.97
C ASN A 50 2.50 5.46 4.86
N GLY A 51 3.38 4.45 4.80
CA GLY A 51 3.38 3.32 5.72
C GLY A 51 2.87 2.01 5.12
N PHE A 52 2.74 1.90 3.81
CA PHE A 52 2.61 0.59 3.17
C PHE A 52 3.91 -0.23 3.34
N ASP A 53 3.77 -1.50 3.70
CA ASP A 53 4.90 -2.45 3.85
C ASP A 53 5.39 -2.96 2.48
N GLY A 54 4.56 -2.84 1.45
CA GLY A 54 4.90 -3.16 0.08
C GLY A 54 3.89 -2.57 -0.89
N VAL A 55 4.23 -2.55 -2.18
CA VAL A 55 3.33 -2.07 -3.22
C VAL A 55 3.19 -3.07 -4.36
N SER A 56 2.00 -3.14 -4.95
CA SER A 56 1.75 -3.88 -6.19
C SER A 56 1.65 -2.91 -7.37
N VAL A 57 2.47 -3.15 -8.40
CA VAL A 57 2.54 -2.29 -9.59
C VAL A 57 2.47 -3.13 -10.86
N SER A 58 1.49 -2.85 -11.71
CA SER A 58 1.36 -3.48 -13.04
C SER A 58 2.15 -2.75 -14.12
N ARG A 59 2.54 -1.49 -13.87
CA ARG A 59 3.27 -0.66 -14.83
C ARG A 59 4.75 -1.03 -14.81
N GLN A 60 5.21 -1.67 -15.88
CA GLN A 60 6.58 -2.17 -16.02
C GLN A 60 7.66 -1.09 -15.82
N SER A 61 7.39 0.16 -16.19
CA SER A 61 8.33 1.28 -15.97
C SER A 61 8.62 1.56 -14.49
N LEU A 62 7.86 0.98 -13.55
CA LEU A 62 8.04 1.13 -12.11
C LEU A 62 8.64 -0.14 -11.45
N TRP A 63 9.04 -1.15 -12.21
CA TRP A 63 9.59 -2.39 -11.64
C TRP A 63 11.05 -2.27 -11.21
N ASN A 64 11.83 -1.41 -11.87
CA ASN A 64 13.27 -1.24 -11.62
C ASN A 64 13.56 0.13 -10.98
N LEU A 65 12.91 0.40 -9.85
CA LEU A 65 13.25 1.57 -9.04
C LEU A 65 14.57 1.25 -8.31
N THR A 66 15.63 1.98 -8.67
CA THR A 66 16.98 1.80 -8.08
C THR A 66 17.14 2.69 -6.86
#